data_AF-A0A6M3LT49-F1
#
_entry.id   AF-A0A6M3LT49-F1
#
_cell.length_a   1.000
_cell.length_b   1.000
_cell.length_c   1.000
_cell.angle_alpha   90.00
_cell.angle_beta   90.00
_cell.angle_gamma   90.00
#
_symmetry.space_group_name_H-M   'P 1'
#
loop_
_entity.id
_entity.type
_entity.pdbx_description
1 polymer ?
#
loop_
_entity_poly.entity_id
_entity_poly.type
_entity_poly.pdbx_seq_one_letter_code
_entity_poly.pdbx_strand_id
1 'polypeptide(L)'
;MQFTIKCVKAFLARQGFVYTVRGYKMRDNEIFVKGLGRYKRTFVKEVTAKTDLDKFITCSGFNNTENWWSTILMFCGNHQKWLYLVEEAR
;
A
#
# COMPACT_ATOMS: atom_id res chain seq x y z
N MET A 1 0.56 -7.49 8.51
CA MET A 1 1.10 -6.93 7.24
C MET A 1 2.47 -6.35 7.52
N GLN A 2 3.53 -6.81 6.85
CA GLN A 2 4.85 -6.21 7.04
C GLN A 2 5.00 -4.98 6.13
N PHE A 3 5.29 -3.83 6.74
CA PHE A 3 5.70 -2.63 6.03
C PHE A 3 7.23 -2.59 6.01
N THR A 4 7.82 -3.38 5.13
CA THR A 4 9.29 -3.49 4.97
C THR A 4 9.89 -2.20 4.40
N ILE A 5 9.09 -1.46 3.62
CA ILE A 5 9.51 -0.23 2.97
C ILE A 5 9.39 0.92 3.98
N LYS A 6 10.54 1.44 4.42
CA LYS A 6 10.63 2.45 5.49
C LYS A 6 9.85 3.73 5.18
N CYS A 7 9.89 4.23 3.94
CA CYS A 7 9.17 5.47 3.57
C CYS A 7 7.65 5.32 3.68
N VAL A 8 7.10 4.18 3.25
CA VAL A 8 5.66 3.87 3.36
C VAL A 8 5.24 3.79 4.83
N LYS A 9 6.05 3.13 5.68
CA LYS A 9 5.77 3.04 7.12
C LYS A 9 5.81 4.41 7.80
N ALA A 10 6.81 5.22 7.50
CA ALA A 10 6.94 6.57 8.05
C ALA A 10 5.80 7.48 7.58
N PHE A 11 5.38 7.34 6.32
CA PHE A 11 4.23 8.06 5.78
C PHE A 11 2.94 7.69 6.53
N LEU A 12 2.67 6.40 6.69
CA LEU A 12 1.52 5.90 7.46
C LEU A 12 1.50 6.45 8.88
N ALA A 13 2.64 6.40 9.58
CA ALA A 13 2.76 6.92 10.94
C ALA A 13 2.47 8.43 11.05
N ARG A 14 2.80 9.20 10.00
CA ARG A 14 2.62 10.66 9.98
C ARG A 14 1.22 11.09 9.55
N GLN A 15 0.61 10.36 8.62
CA GLN A 15 -0.66 10.76 7.99
C GLN A 15 -1.87 9.99 8.53
N GLY A 16 -1.65 8.87 9.22
CA GLY A 16 -2.71 7.98 9.71
C GLY A 16 -3.31 7.09 8.60
N PHE A 17 -2.94 7.29 7.34
CA PHE A 17 -3.33 6.44 6.22
C PHE A 17 -2.26 6.34 5.12
N VAL A 18 -2.36 5.31 4.28
CA VAL A 18 -1.50 5.12 3.11
C VAL A 18 -2.14 4.17 2.09
N TYR A 19 -1.92 4.42 0.80
CA TYR A 19 -2.27 3.48 -0.27
C TYR A 19 -1.13 2.50 -0.53
N THR A 20 -1.43 1.21 -0.59
CA THR A 20 -0.45 0.14 -0.82
C THR A 20 -0.97 -0.90 -1.80
N VAL A 21 -0.05 -1.57 -2.49
CA VAL A 21 -0.38 -2.64 -3.43
C VAL A 21 0.12 -3.99 -2.91
N ARG A 22 -0.64 -5.06 -3.20
CA ARG A 22 -0.29 -6.44 -2.87
C ARG A 22 -0.42 -7.35 -4.08
N GLY A 23 0.43 -8.36 -4.17
CA GLY A 23 0.44 -9.36 -5.24
C GLY A 23 -0.68 -10.41 -5.14
N TYR A 24 -1.62 -10.25 -4.21
CA TYR A 24 -2.75 -11.16 -4.00
C TYR A 24 -3.88 -10.45 -3.26
N LYS A 25 -5.10 -10.97 -3.42
CA LYS A 25 -6.29 -10.42 -2.79
C LYS A 25 -6.34 -10.81 -1.31
N MET A 26 -6.12 -9.84 -0.44
CA MET A 26 -6.23 -9.99 1.01
C MET A 26 -7.70 -10.23 1.42
N ARG A 27 -7.93 -11.15 2.37
CA ARG A 27 -9.27 -11.45 2.93
C ARG A 27 -9.57 -10.69 4.23
N ASP A 28 -8.57 -10.52 5.09
CA ASP A 28 -8.75 -9.84 6.37
C ASP A 28 -8.65 -8.33 6.23
N ASN A 29 -9.55 -7.60 6.91
CA ASN A 29 -9.58 -6.14 6.88
C ASN A 29 -8.76 -5.54 8.04
N GLU A 30 -8.67 -6.21 9.19
CA GLU A 30 -7.86 -5.73 10.30
C GLU A 30 -6.42 -6.21 10.16
N ILE A 31 -5.47 -5.29 10.37
CA ILE A 31 -4.05 -5.60 10.33
C ILE A 31 -3.34 -4.98 11.53
N PHE A 32 -2.35 -5.70 12.02
CA PHE A 32 -1.37 -5.14 12.95
C PHE A 32 -0.11 -4.72 12.18
N VAL A 33 0.30 -3.47 12.39
CA VAL A 33 1.55 -2.90 11.85
C VAL A 33 2.55 -2.79 12.99
N LYS A 34 3.63 -3.58 12.91
CA LYS A 34 4.65 -3.65 13.96
C LYS A 34 5.19 -2.25 14.29
N GLY A 35 5.01 -1.82 15.54
CA GLY A 35 5.46 -0.53 16.05
C GLY A 35 4.57 0.67 15.73
N LEU A 36 3.42 0.47 15.07
CA LEU A 36 2.40 1.52 14.89
C LEU A 36 1.04 1.13 15.49
N GLY A 37 0.73 -0.17 15.58
CA GLY A 37 -0.50 -0.65 16.22
C GLY A 37 -1.51 -1.24 15.24
N ARG A 38 -2.81 -1.05 15.51
CA ARG A 38 -3.92 -1.63 14.74
C ARG A 38 -4.38 -0.67 13.64
N TYR A 39 -4.56 -1.21 12.45
CA TYR A 39 -5.03 -0.51 11.27
C TYR A 39 -6.13 -1.33 10.58
N LYS A 40 -6.97 -0.64 9.82
CA LYS A 40 -7.93 -1.24 8.89
C LYS A 40 -7.36 -1.15 7.48
N ARG A 41 -7.74 -2.11 6.65
CA ARG A 41 -7.36 -2.21 5.25
C ARG A 41 -8.61 -2.42 4.42
N THR A 42 -8.80 -1.55 3.44
CA THR A 42 -9.97 -1.57 2.55
C THR A 42 -9.49 -1.78 1.13
N PHE A 43 -10.08 -2.76 0.44
CA PHE A 43 -9.82 -2.98 -0.98
C PHE A 43 -10.35 -1.81 -1.81
N VAL A 44 -9.55 -1.32 -2.75
CA VAL A 44 -9.90 -0.19 -3.61
C VAL A 44 -10.18 -0.67 -5.04
N LYS A 45 -9.18 -1.25 -5.70
CA LYS A 45 -9.29 -1.79 -7.07
C LYS A 45 -8.14 -2.74 -7.41
N GLU A 46 -8.32 -3.53 -8.47
CA GLU A 46 -7.19 -4.18 -9.14
C GLU A 46 -6.39 -3.13 -9.93
N VAL A 47 -5.08 -3.26 -9.90
CA VAL A 47 -4.11 -2.42 -10.62
C VAL A 47 -3.64 -3.22 -11.83
N THR A 48 -4.07 -2.81 -13.02
CA THR A 48 -3.72 -3.50 -14.27
C THR A 48 -2.62 -2.76 -15.03
N ALA A 49 -2.46 -1.46 -14.78
CA ALA A 49 -1.43 -0.64 -15.38
C ALA A 49 -0.80 0.32 -14.37
N LYS A 50 0.42 0.78 -14.66
CA LYS A 50 1.10 1.80 -13.85
C LYS A 50 0.29 3.09 -13.70
N THR A 51 -0.40 3.52 -14.75
CA THR A 51 -1.23 4.74 -14.77
C THR A 51 -2.39 4.71 -13.78
N ASP A 52 -2.82 3.52 -13.34
CA ASP A 52 -3.82 3.40 -12.27
C ASP A 52 -3.35 4.00 -10.94
N LEU A 53 -2.03 4.13 -10.75
CA LEU A 53 -1.42 4.61 -9.51
C LEU A 53 -1.24 6.12 -9.46
N ASP A 54 -1.33 6.82 -10.60
CA ASP A 54 -1.02 8.25 -10.69
C ASP A 54 -1.90 9.10 -9.76
N LYS A 55 -3.16 8.69 -9.54
CA LYS A 55 -4.09 9.37 -8.63
C LYS A 55 -3.80 9.13 -7.15
N PHE A 56 -2.96 8.16 -6.82
CA PHE A 56 -2.69 7.72 -5.45
C PHE A 56 -1.26 8.01 -5.00
N ILE A 57 -0.39 8.51 -5.90
CA ILE A 57 1.04 8.65 -5.63
C ILE A 57 1.34 9.50 -4.40
N THR A 58 0.63 10.62 -4.26
CA THR A 58 0.76 11.57 -3.13
C THR A 58 0.41 10.94 -1.79
N CYS A 59 -0.33 9.84 -1.80
CA CYS A 59 -0.81 9.12 -0.61
C CYS A 59 -0.15 7.74 -0.45
N SER A 60 0.92 7.44 -1.19
CA SER A 60 1.58 6.13 -1.19
C SER A 60 2.83 6.05 -0.32
N GLY A 61 3.39 7.21 0.07
CA GLY A 61 4.71 7.31 0.69
C GLY A 61 5.89 7.23 -0.29
N PHE A 62 5.64 7.24 -1.60
CA PHE A 62 6.64 7.36 -2.66
C PHE A 62 6.63 8.76 -3.29
N ASN A 63 7.78 9.18 -3.84
CA ASN A 63 7.93 10.49 -4.46
C ASN A 63 7.38 10.56 -5.90
N ASN A 64 7.34 9.43 -6.61
CA ASN A 64 6.87 9.36 -7.99
C ASN A 64 6.35 7.95 -8.34
N THR A 65 5.50 7.88 -9.37
CA THR A 65 4.86 6.61 -9.79
C THR A 65 5.88 5.57 -10.26
N GLU A 66 7.01 5.97 -10.86
CA GLU A 66 8.05 5.03 -11.33
C GLU A 66 8.67 4.21 -10.20
N ASN A 67 9.09 4.88 -9.13
CA ASN A 67 9.67 4.22 -7.96
C ASN A 67 8.65 3.32 -7.28
N TRP A 68 7.39 3.77 -7.20
CA TRP A 68 6.33 2.98 -6.62
C TRP A 68 6.06 1.72 -7.46
N TRP A 69 5.90 1.87 -8.77
CA TRP A 69 5.66 0.78 -9.70
C TRP A 69 6.82 -0.23 -9.72
N SER A 70 8.06 0.24 -9.79
CA SER A 70 9.24 -0.62 -9.74
C SER A 70 9.29 -1.43 -8.45
N THR A 71 8.93 -0.80 -7.32
CA THR A 71 8.83 -1.49 -6.03
C THR A 71 7.71 -2.53 -6.03
N ILE A 72 6.56 -2.22 -6.63
CA ILE A 72 5.46 -3.17 -6.79
C ILE A 72 5.90 -4.37 -7.62
N LEU A 73 6.59 -4.15 -8.75
CA LEU A 73 7.11 -5.22 -9.59
C LEU A 73 8.13 -6.09 -8.84
N MET A 74 9.01 -5.49 -8.05
CA MET A 74 9.99 -6.22 -7.23
C MET A 74 9.33 -7.15 -6.21
N PHE A 75 8.24 -6.71 -5.55
CA PHE A 75 7.57 -7.50 -4.51
C PHE A 75 6.45 -8.40 -5.02
N CYS A 76 5.78 -8.03 -6.11
CA CYS A 76 4.60 -8.71 -6.64
C CYS A 76 4.90 -9.50 -7.91
N GLY A 77 6.02 -9.26 -8.58
CA GLY A 77 6.38 -9.91 -9.84
C GLY A 77 5.25 -9.92 -10.86
N ASN A 78 5.02 -11.09 -11.44
CA ASN A 78 3.98 -11.34 -12.44
C ASN A 78 2.58 -11.60 -11.85
N HIS A 79 2.42 -11.48 -10.53
CA HIS A 79 1.11 -11.64 -9.91
C HIS A 79 0.20 -10.43 -10.19
N GLN A 80 -1.11 -10.68 -10.07
CA GLN A 80 -2.14 -9.64 -10.04
C GLN A 80 -1.87 -8.67 -8.88
N LYS A 81 -2.18 -7.40 -9.11
CA LYS A 81 -1.84 -6.32 -8.19
C LYS A 81 -3.13 -5.73 -7.64
N TRP A 82 -3.27 -5.69 -6.34
CA TRP A 82 -4.47 -5.28 -5.64
C TRP A 82 -4.16 -4.04 -4.80
N LEU A 83 -4.83 -2.93 -5.09
CA LEU A 83 -4.68 -1.67 -4.36
C LEU A 83 -5.56 -1.68 -3.11
N TYR A 84 -4.96 -1.24 -2.00
CA TYR A 84 -5.60 -1.13 -0.71
C TYR A 84 -5.34 0.23 -0.10
N LEU A 85 -6.36 0.79 0.55
CA LEU A 85 -6.21 1.85 1.54
C LEU A 85 -5.92 1.18 2.90
N VAL A 86 -4.90 1.64 3.60
CA VAL A 86 -4.63 1.30 4.99
C VAL A 86 -4.77 2.54 5.83
N GLU A 87 -5.56 2.48 6.90
CA GLU A 87 -5.84 3.62 7.78
C GLU A 87 -6.03 3.18 9.24
N GLU A 88 -5.84 4.10 10.19
CA GLU A 88 -5.95 3.77 11.61
C GLU A 88 -7.32 3.18 11.96
N ALA A 89 -7.29 2.09 12.74
CA ALA A 89 -8.51 1.51 13.26
C ALA A 89 -9.04 2.40 14.38
N ARG A 90 -9.95 3.33 14.06
CA ARG A 90 -10.86 3.94 15.04
C ARG A 90 -11.71 2.87 15.69
#